data_AF-A0A7J7DT01-F1
#
_entry.id   AF-A0A7J7DT01-F1
#
_cell.length_a   1.000
_cell.length_b   1.000
_cell.length_c   1.000
_cell.angle_alpha   90.00
_cell.angle_beta   90.00
_cell.angle_gamma   90.00
#
_symmetry.space_group_name_H-M   'P 1'
#
loop_
_entity.id
_entity.type
_entity.pdbx_description
1 polymer ?
#
loop_
_entity_poly.entity_id
_entity_poly.type
_entity_poly.pdbx_seq_one_letter_code
_entity_poly.pdbx_strand_id
1 'polypeptide(L)' 'MGFENNIGKYRLGQTIGEGTFAKVKLAVDTTNGSKVAVKIIDKQMVVESNLKYQANLPNTSFTL' A
#
# COMPACT_ATOMS: atom_id res chain seq x y z
N MET A 1 10.87 -20.62 5.03
CA MET A 1 9.55 -20.17 5.49
C MET A 1 9.42 -18.69 5.16
N GLY A 2 8.78 -18.35 4.04
CA GLY A 2 8.61 -16.95 3.65
C GLY A 2 7.55 -16.32 4.54
N PHE A 3 7.88 -15.19 5.17
CA PHE A 3 6.93 -14.35 5.90
C PHE A 3 5.67 -14.21 5.05
N GLU A 4 4.55 -14.71 5.56
CA GLU A 4 3.32 -14.62 4.81
C GLU A 4 3.05 -13.14 4.53
N ASN A 5 2.91 -12.79 3.26
CA ASN A 5 2.81 -11.42 2.78
C ASN A 5 1.38 -10.88 3.05
N ASN A 6 0.80 -11.25 4.20
CA ASN A 6 -0.58 -10.98 4.57
C ASN A 6 -0.58 -9.77 5.50
N ILE A 7 -1.26 -8.70 5.12
CA ILE A 7 -1.55 -7.58 6.03
C ILE A 7 -3.04 -7.65 6.37
N GLY A 8 -3.36 -8.21 7.54
CA GLY A 8 -4.74 -8.45 7.94
C GLY A 8 -5.48 -9.31 6.92
N LYS A 9 -6.56 -8.78 6.35
CA LYS A 9 -7.36 -9.43 5.29
C LYS A 9 -6.81 -9.26 3.87
N TYR A 10 -5.65 -8.65 3.69
CA TYR A 10 -5.08 -8.38 2.37
C TYR A 10 -3.86 -9.26 2.13
N ARG A 11 -3.93 -10.08 1.07
CA ARG A 11 -2.79 -10.86 0.59
C ARG A 11 -1.97 -10.03 -0.38
N LEU A 12 -0.81 -9.53 0.04
CA LEU A 12 0.10 -8.78 -0.81
C LEU A 12 0.71 -9.71 -1.86
N GLY A 13 0.66 -9.27 -3.10
CA GLY A 13 1.33 -9.84 -4.24
C GLY A 13 2.55 -9.02 -4.66
N GLN A 14 2.75 -8.94 -5.97
CA GLN A 14 3.88 -8.26 -6.59
C GLN A 14 3.82 -6.74 -6.41
N THR A 15 5.00 -6.12 -6.47
CA THR A 15 5.11 -4.67 -6.55
C THR A 15 4.63 -4.20 -7.92
N ILE A 16 3.76 -3.21 -7.94
CA ILE A 16 3.23 -2.59 -9.16
C ILE A 16 3.71 -1.16 -9.36
N GLY A 17 4.36 -0.57 -8.35
CA GLY A 17 4.99 0.74 -8.47
C GLY A 17 6.03 0.96 -7.39
N GLU A 18 7.13 1.60 -7.75
CA GLU A 18 8.18 2.03 -6.83
C GLU A 18 8.40 3.53 -7.04
N GLY A 19 8.21 4.32 -5.99
CA GLY A 19 8.45 5.74 -6.00
C GLY A 19 9.41 6.13 -4.88
N THR A 20 9.93 7.35 -4.94
CA THR A 20 10.88 7.90 -3.97
C THR A 20 10.38 7.87 -2.53
N PHE A 21 9.05 7.94 -2.34
CA PHE A 21 8.42 8.06 -1.02
C PHE A 21 7.62 6.82 -0.59
N ALA A 22 7.42 5.85 -1.49
CA ALA A 22 6.58 4.70 -1.21
C ALA A 22 6.75 3.56 -2.22
N LYS A 23 6.48 2.34 -1.76
CA LYS A 23 6.38 1.14 -2.59
C LYS A 23 4.93 0.70 -2.69
N VAL A 24 4.40 0.57 -3.89
CA VAL A 24 3.03 0.14 -4.14
C VAL A 24 3.02 -1.33 -4.55
N LYS A 25 2.30 -2.16 -3.79
CA LYS A 25 2.07 -3.57 -4.12
C LYS A 25 0.62 -3.82 -4.48
N LEU A 26 0.39 -4.72 -5.42
CA LEU A 26 -0.95 -5.27 -5.65
C LEU A 26 -1.28 -6.20 -4.49
N ALA A 27 -2.46 -6.09 -3.90
CA ALA A 27 -2.97 -7.03 -2.93
C ALA A 27 -4.35 -7.53 -3.34
N VAL A 28 -4.75 -8.66 -2.77
CA VAL A 28 -6.09 -9.21 -2.92
C VAL A 28 -6.74 -9.26 -1.56
N ASP A 29 -7.91 -8.65 -1.42
CA ASP A 29 -8.73 -8.78 -0.22
C ASP A 29 -9.28 -10.22 -0.16
N THR A 30 -8.97 -10.95 0.91
CA THR A 30 -9.34 -12.35 1.07
C THR A 30 -10.82 -12.55 1.41
N THR A 31 -11.54 -11.47 1.76
CA THR A 31 -12.97 -11.53 2.09
C THR A 31 -13.87 -11.48 0.86
N ASN A 32 -13.50 -10.68 -0.14
CA ASN A 32 -14.31 -10.46 -1.35
C ASN A 32 -13.55 -10.76 -2.66
N GLY A 33 -12.25 -11.09 -2.60
CA GLY A 33 -11.41 -11.37 -3.76
C GLY A 33 -11.01 -10.15 -4.58
N SER A 34 -11.33 -8.93 -4.13
CA SER A 34 -11.07 -7.71 -4.88
C SER A 34 -9.59 -7.35 -4.87
N LYS A 35 -9.08 -6.94 -6.03
CA LYS A 35 -7.71 -6.46 -6.21
C LYS A 35 -7.62 -5.01 -5.76
N VAL A 36 -6.66 -4.72 -4.86
CA VAL A 36 -6.42 -3.38 -4.31
C VAL A 36 -4.94 -3.02 -4.43
N ALA A 37 -4.63 -1.73 -4.53
CA ALA A 37 -3.26 -1.25 -4.47
C ALA A 37 -2.91 -0.84 -3.03
N VAL A 38 -1.84 -1.41 -2.47
CA VAL A 38 -1.35 -1.09 -1.13
C VAL A 38 -0.09 -0.24 -1.25
N LYS A 39 -0.19 1.02 -0.86
CA LYS A 39 0.94 1.96 -0.82
C LYS A 39 1.64 1.85 0.54
N ILE A 40 2.84 1.30 0.53
CA ILE A 40 3.70 1.11 1.71
C ILE A 40 4.60 2.34 1.80
N ILE A 41 4.46 3.10 2.88
CA ILE A 41 5.19 4.35 3.11
C ILE A 41 6.15 4.12 4.27
N ASP A 42 7.42 4.47 4.09
CA ASP A 42 8.40 4.37 5.17
C ASP A 42 8.20 5.51 6.18
N LYS A 43 7.98 5.14 7.45
CA LYS A 43 7.67 6.10 8.51
C LYS A 43 8.85 7.04 8.79
N GLN A 44 10.09 6.62 8.58
CA GLN A 44 11.27 7.48 8.78
C GLN A 44 11.30 8.59 7.73
N MET A 45 11.08 8.25 6.46
CA MET A 45 10.99 9.23 5.37
C MET A 45 9.85 10.23 5.54
N VAL A 46 8.70 9.81 6.10
CA VAL A 46 7.58 10.73 6.37
C VAL A 46 7.93 11.76 7.45
N VAL A 47 8.70 11.35 8.47
CA VAL A 47 9.13 12.22 9.57
C VAL A 47 10.19 13.21 9.09
N GLU A 48 11.16 12.78 8.28
CA GLU A 48 12.17 13.67 7.69
C GLU A 48 11.60 14.62 6.64
N SER A 49 10.66 14.17 5.81
CA SER A 49 10.24 14.92 4.63
C SER A 49 9.05 15.88 4.88
N ASN A 50 8.58 16.06 6.12
CA ASN A 50 7.45 16.93 6.46
C ASN A 50 6.13 16.60 5.68
N LEU A 51 5.99 15.37 5.19
CA LEU A 51 4.89 14.91 4.30
C LEU A 51 3.57 14.61 5.05
N LYS A 52 3.35 15.25 6.20
CA LYS A 52 2.17 15.03 7.06
C LYS A 52 0.83 15.29 6.33
N TYR A 53 0.84 16.03 5.23
CA TYR A 53 -0.37 16.39 4.47
C TYR A 53 -0.89 15.35 3.48
N GLN A 54 -0.13 14.31 3.11
CA GLN A 54 -0.58 13.32 2.10
C GLN A 54 -1.25 12.06 2.68
N ALA A 55 -1.26 11.89 4.00
CA ALA A 55 -1.90 10.74 4.66
C ALA A 55 -3.44 10.88 4.79
N ASN A 56 -4.00 12.03 4.39
CA ASN A 56 -5.45 12.34 4.42
C ASN A 56 -6.04 12.44 3.00
N LEU A 57 -5.68 11.51 2.10
CA LEU A 57 -6.44 11.36 0.87
C LEU A 57 -7.71 10.56 1.19
N PRO A 58 -8.92 11.13 1.03
CA PRO A 58 -10.16 10.37 1.15
C PRO A 58 -10.12 9.23 0.13
N ASN A 59 -10.84 8.15 0.44
CA ASN A 59 -10.92 6.88 -0.29
C ASN A 59 -11.29 7.03 -1.78
N THR A 60 -10.41 7.57 -2.61
CA THR A 60 -10.63 7.69 -4.06
C THR A 60 -10.27 6.35 -4.68
N SER A 61 -11.30 5.53 -4.86
CA SER A 61 -11.27 4.38 -5.76
C SER A 61 -10.87 4.87 -7.15
N PHE A 62 -9.59 4.75 -7.50
CA PHE A 62 -9.18 4.84 -8.90
C PHE A 62 -9.56 3.54 -9.58
N THR A 63 -10.77 3.52 -10.15
CA THR A 63 -11.12 2.58 -11.23
C THR A 63 -10.43 3.10 -12.49
N LEU A 64 -9.43 2.35 -12.97
CA LEU A 64 -8.96 2.43 -14.37
C LEU A 64 -9.91 1.66 -15.27
#